data_AF-A0A933IGC2-F1
#
_entry.id   AF-A0A933IGC2-F1
#
_cell.length_a   1.000
_cell.length_b   1.000
_cell.length_c   1.000
_cell.angle_alpha   90.00
_cell.angle_beta   90.00
_cell.angle_gamma   90.00
#
_symmetry.space_group_name_H-M   'P 1'
#
loop_
_entity.id
_entity.type
_entity.pdbx_description
1 polymer ?
#
loop_
_entity_poly.entity_id
_entity_poly.type
_entity_poly.pdbx_seq_one_letter_code
_entity_poly.pdbx_strand_id
1 'polypeptide(L)'
;MALETDALEYRRRHHGLIGVESKVPIKDRATLSLVYTPGVAEPCMEIFRDPKHSFEYTCRGNTVGLITDGSAIFGLGQVGPEAALPVMEGKSVIFKTFAGIDALPMCLRTEGLYEMIQAVTMLAPTFGAFCLEDIASPRCFSLEDHLQRAVNVPVFHNHAHGAAVMVLAGLSNALPLVGKRLEDARIVIGGAGSAGLGAARLLRAAGGRQLIVCDSAGALHKYRASHMDWVKSEIARQANPENVSGSLADVLRGADAFVGLSAADVLSPKM
;
A
#
# COMPACT_ATOMS: atom_id res chain seq x y z
N MET A 1 18.66 8.91 20.48
CA MET A 1 19.74 9.92 20.59
C MET A 1 20.85 9.72 19.57
N ALA A 2 21.73 8.71 19.64
CA ALA A 2 22.77 8.53 18.60
C ALA A 2 22.16 8.25 17.21
N LEU A 3 21.25 7.28 17.14
CA LEU A 3 20.61 6.85 15.89
C LEU A 3 19.76 7.92 15.18
N GLU A 4 19.16 8.84 15.94
CA GLU A 4 18.35 9.95 15.38
C GLU A 4 19.25 11.00 14.74
N THR A 5 20.34 11.37 15.41
CA THR A 5 21.35 12.28 14.86
C THR A 5 22.02 11.66 13.64
N ASP A 6 22.35 10.36 13.69
CA ASP A 6 22.95 9.62 12.59
C ASP A 6 22.04 9.60 11.35
N ALA A 7 20.73 9.38 11.52
CA ALA A 7 19.77 9.36 10.42
C ALA A 7 19.65 10.72 9.69
N LEU A 8 19.64 11.82 10.45
CA LEU A 8 19.60 13.17 9.88
C LEU A 8 20.91 13.53 9.17
N GLU A 9 22.05 13.22 9.79
CA GLU A 9 23.36 13.46 9.20
C GLU A 9 23.56 12.66 7.92
N TYR A 10 23.14 11.39 7.92
CA TYR A 10 23.22 10.52 6.74
C TYR A 10 22.49 11.13 5.54
N ARG A 11 21.26 11.61 5.74
CA ARG A 11 20.49 12.27 4.68
C ARG A 11 21.09 13.61 4.25
N ARG A 12 21.62 14.40 5.20
CA ARG A 12 22.29 15.67 4.87
C ARG A 12 23.53 15.42 4.00
N ARG A 13 24.33 14.41 4.32
CA ARG A 13 25.55 14.04 3.59
C ARG A 13 25.26 13.59 2.15
N HIS A 14 24.13 12.90 1.93
CA HIS A 14 23.76 12.36 0.62
C HIS A 14 22.77 13.25 -0.15
N HIS A 15 22.26 14.31 0.47
CA HIS A 15 21.22 15.19 -0.09
C HIS A 15 19.95 14.44 -0.54
N GLY A 16 19.47 13.54 0.32
CA GLY A 16 18.42 12.57 -0.01
C GLY A 16 19.00 11.18 -0.28
N LEU A 17 18.14 10.21 -0.62
CA LEU A 17 18.56 8.81 -0.83
C LEU A 17 18.44 8.33 -2.28
N ILE A 18 17.88 9.13 -3.18
CA ILE A 18 17.68 8.77 -4.58
C ILE A 18 18.17 9.86 -5.52
N GLY A 19 18.52 9.47 -6.75
CA GLY A 19 18.88 10.38 -7.84
C GLY A 19 18.52 9.76 -9.19
N VAL A 20 18.67 10.54 -10.26
CA VAL A 20 18.45 10.08 -11.64
C VAL A 20 19.80 9.87 -12.31
N GLU A 21 20.03 8.66 -12.80
CA GLU A 21 21.23 8.29 -13.55
C GLU A 21 20.85 7.89 -14.98
N SER A 22 21.66 8.31 -15.96
CA SER A 22 21.47 7.90 -17.35
C SER A 22 21.86 6.44 -17.53
N LYS A 23 20.97 5.65 -18.14
CA LYS A 23 21.27 4.27 -18.57
C LYS A 23 22.26 4.21 -19.74
N VAL A 24 22.47 5.33 -20.44
CA VAL A 24 23.31 5.42 -21.64
C VAL A 24 24.34 6.54 -21.48
N PRO A 25 25.65 6.25 -21.52
CA PRO A 25 26.67 7.28 -21.50
C PRO A 25 26.79 7.96 -22.87
N ILE A 26 26.70 9.28 -22.92
CA ILE A 26 26.90 10.06 -24.15
C ILE A 26 28.39 10.38 -24.29
N LYS A 27 29.10 9.67 -25.17
CA LYS A 27 30.55 9.82 -25.36
C LYS A 27 30.93 10.52 -26.68
N ASP A 28 30.01 10.57 -27.64
CA ASP A 28 30.26 11.11 -28.96
C ASP A 28 28.97 11.67 -29.60
N ARG A 29 29.14 12.31 -30.75
CA ARG A 29 28.05 12.91 -31.53
C ARG A 29 27.05 11.86 -32.03
N ALA A 30 27.52 10.67 -32.41
CA ALA A 30 26.66 9.62 -32.93
C ALA A 30 25.65 9.16 -31.86
N THR A 31 26.14 8.91 -30.64
CA THR A 31 25.32 8.53 -29.48
C THR A 31 24.34 9.65 -29.11
N LEU A 32 24.81 10.91 -29.07
CA LEU A 32 23.92 12.04 -28.80
C LEU A 32 22.77 12.14 -29.83
N SER A 33 23.07 11.90 -31.10
CA SER A 33 22.06 11.91 -32.18
C SER A 33 21.06 10.75 -32.10
N LEU A 34 21.38 9.64 -31.42
CA LEU A 34 20.45 8.55 -31.14
C LEU A 34 19.58 8.82 -29.90
N VAL A 35 20.20 9.34 -28.82
CA VAL A 35 19.52 9.62 -27.54
C VAL A 35 18.56 10.81 -27.67
N TYR A 36 18.91 11.79 -28.50
CA TYR A 36 18.14 13.00 -28.70
C TYR A 36 17.94 13.27 -30.20
N THR A 37 18.01 14.53 -30.64
CA THR A 37 17.74 14.89 -32.04
C THR A 37 18.86 14.45 -32.98
N PRO A 38 18.54 13.86 -34.15
CA PRO A 38 17.20 13.58 -34.66
C PRO A 38 16.59 12.22 -34.25
N GLY A 39 17.37 11.29 -33.70
CA GLY A 39 16.98 9.89 -33.48
C GLY A 39 15.79 9.68 -32.56
N VAL A 40 15.58 10.55 -31.55
CA VAL A 40 14.43 10.50 -30.64
C VAL A 40 13.07 10.61 -31.36
N ALA A 41 13.04 11.12 -32.59
CA ALA A 41 11.80 11.23 -33.36
C ALA A 41 11.18 9.86 -33.68
N GLU A 42 11.99 8.84 -33.98
CA GLU A 42 11.50 7.50 -34.35
C GLU A 42 10.68 6.83 -33.23
N PRO A 43 11.18 6.68 -31.98
CA PRO A 43 10.38 6.11 -30.91
C PRO A 43 9.15 6.96 -30.57
N CYS A 44 9.22 8.30 -30.70
CA CYS A 44 8.04 9.16 -30.56
C CYS A 44 6.95 8.83 -31.59
N MET A 45 7.32 8.61 -32.85
CA MET A 45 6.38 8.26 -33.92
C MET A 45 5.81 6.84 -33.73
N GLU A 46 6.61 5.89 -33.28
CA GLU A 46 6.14 4.54 -32.94
C GLU A 46 5.12 4.55 -31.78
N ILE A 47 5.35 5.36 -30.74
CA ILE A 47 4.42 5.53 -29.62
C ILE A 47 3.16 6.29 -30.05
N PHE A 48 3.28 7.25 -30.98
CA PHE A 48 2.11 7.92 -31.56
C PHE A 48 1.22 6.94 -32.34
N ARG A 49 1.82 5.98 -33.05
CA ARG A 49 1.09 4.92 -33.78
C ARG A 49 0.43 3.91 -32.84
N ASP A 50 1.15 3.46 -31.81
CA ASP A 50 0.60 2.62 -30.74
C ASP A 50 1.17 3.05 -29.37
N PRO A 51 0.35 3.65 -28.49
CA PRO A 51 0.77 4.07 -27.15
C PRO A 51 1.37 2.95 -26.29
N LYS A 52 1.09 1.67 -26.58
CA LYS A 52 1.68 0.53 -25.86
C LYS A 52 3.18 0.41 -26.05
N HIS A 53 3.73 0.89 -27.18
CA HIS A 53 5.18 0.93 -27.40
C HIS A 53 5.92 1.81 -26.38
N SER A 54 5.22 2.64 -25.60
CA SER A 54 5.83 3.35 -24.47
C SER A 54 6.44 2.40 -23.43
N PHE A 55 5.95 1.16 -23.30
CA PHE A 55 6.55 0.15 -22.42
C PHE A 55 7.85 -0.45 -22.98
N GLU A 56 8.06 -0.38 -24.29
CA GLU A 56 9.23 -0.93 -24.98
C GLU A 56 10.34 0.12 -25.11
N TYR A 57 9.99 1.32 -25.56
CA TYR A 57 10.97 2.36 -25.90
C TYR A 57 11.25 3.36 -24.78
N THR A 58 10.65 3.20 -23.59
CA THR A 58 10.86 4.11 -22.46
C THR A 58 11.06 3.35 -21.15
N CYS A 59 11.39 4.07 -20.08
CA CYS A 59 11.49 3.46 -18.74
C CYS A 59 10.14 3.05 -18.15
N ARG A 60 8.99 3.42 -18.76
CA ARG A 60 7.64 3.22 -18.21
C ARG A 60 7.42 1.83 -17.63
N GLY A 61 7.86 0.78 -18.33
CA GLY A 61 7.66 -0.61 -17.88
C GLY A 61 8.37 -1.00 -16.58
N ASN A 62 9.38 -0.25 -16.14
CA ASN A 62 10.09 -0.48 -14.88
C ASN A 62 9.90 0.65 -13.85
N THR A 63 9.10 1.67 -14.16
CA THR A 63 8.93 2.85 -13.30
C THR A 63 7.60 2.79 -12.54
N VAL A 64 7.66 2.89 -11.21
CA VAL A 64 6.49 2.89 -10.32
C VAL A 64 6.32 4.24 -9.63
N GLY A 65 5.11 4.79 -9.63
CA GLY A 65 4.79 6.01 -8.89
C GLY A 65 4.36 5.68 -7.46
N LEU A 66 5.11 6.15 -6.46
CA LEU A 66 4.74 6.03 -5.04
C LEU A 66 3.87 7.23 -4.65
N ILE A 67 2.56 7.02 -4.50
CA ILE A 67 1.58 8.08 -4.26
C ILE A 67 1.29 8.21 -2.77
N THR A 68 1.40 9.42 -2.24
CA THR A 68 0.99 9.77 -0.86
C THR A 68 0.59 11.23 -0.76
N ASP A 69 -0.23 11.60 0.22
CA ASP A 69 -0.39 13.00 0.69
C ASP A 69 0.20 13.25 2.08
N GLY A 70 0.83 12.23 2.68
CA GLY A 70 1.35 12.31 4.03
C GLY A 70 0.29 12.37 5.13
N SER A 71 -0.92 11.85 4.87
CA SER A 71 -2.02 11.85 5.85
C SER A 71 -1.91 10.77 6.93
N ALA A 72 -1.09 9.73 6.74
CA ALA A 72 -0.95 8.63 7.70
C ALA A 72 0.47 8.05 7.78
N ILE A 73 1.49 8.90 7.88
CA ILE A 73 2.90 8.50 7.85
C ILE A 73 3.32 7.80 9.15
N PHE A 74 3.72 6.53 9.10
CA PHE A 74 4.52 5.82 10.13
C PHE A 74 4.06 5.99 11.60
N GLY A 75 2.75 6.20 11.83
CA GLY A 75 2.20 6.48 13.17
C GLY A 75 2.33 7.93 13.66
N LEU A 76 2.97 8.82 12.90
CA LEU A 76 3.00 10.26 13.13
C LEU A 76 1.68 10.95 12.76
N GLY A 77 0.82 10.28 12.01
CA GLY A 77 -0.45 10.81 11.53
C GLY A 77 -0.27 11.74 10.33
N GLN A 78 -1.06 12.82 10.30
CA GLN A 78 -1.07 13.77 9.21
C GLN A 78 0.07 14.79 9.38
N VAL A 79 1.15 14.57 8.64
CA VAL A 79 2.36 15.43 8.65
C VAL A 79 2.50 16.25 7.36
N GLY A 80 1.72 15.89 6.33
CA GLY A 80 1.73 16.55 5.03
C GLY A 80 2.78 15.98 4.05
N PRO A 81 2.73 16.41 2.78
CA PRO A 81 3.45 15.75 1.69
C PRO A 81 4.97 15.92 1.76
N GLU A 82 5.49 17.08 2.18
CA GLU A 82 6.95 17.27 2.28
C GLU A 82 7.57 16.40 3.36
N ALA A 83 6.89 16.26 4.49
CA ALA A 83 7.33 15.40 5.59
C ALA A 83 7.28 13.90 5.24
N ALA A 84 6.51 13.54 4.20
CA ALA A 84 6.44 12.17 3.69
C ALA A 84 7.62 11.80 2.76
N LEU A 85 8.32 12.78 2.17
CA LEU A 85 9.39 12.53 1.20
C LEU A 85 10.49 11.59 1.72
N PRO A 86 11.04 11.74 2.94
CA PRO A 86 12.06 10.83 3.45
C PRO A 86 11.60 9.36 3.43
N VAL A 87 10.36 9.12 3.84
CA VAL A 87 9.77 7.79 3.82
C VAL A 87 9.68 7.25 2.40
N MET A 88 9.16 8.06 1.47
CA MET A 88 8.98 7.64 0.09
C MET A 88 10.32 7.36 -0.61
N GLU A 89 11.35 8.18 -0.38
CA GLU A 89 12.70 7.90 -0.87
C GLU A 89 13.26 6.58 -0.31
N GLY A 90 13.03 6.31 0.98
CA GLY A 90 13.42 5.05 1.59
C GLY A 90 12.74 3.86 0.92
N LYS A 91 11.44 3.98 0.61
CA LYS A 91 10.70 2.97 -0.16
C LYS A 91 11.28 2.82 -1.57
N SER A 92 11.61 3.90 -2.25
CA SER A 92 12.27 3.86 -3.56
C SER A 92 13.58 3.06 -3.53
N VAL A 93 14.41 3.25 -2.51
CA VAL A 93 15.64 2.45 -2.31
C VAL A 93 15.31 0.96 -2.13
N ILE A 94 14.28 0.62 -1.35
CA ILE A 94 13.85 -0.77 -1.14
C ILE A 94 13.37 -1.40 -2.45
N PHE A 95 12.50 -0.72 -3.20
CA PHE A 95 12.03 -1.17 -4.53
C PHE A 95 13.20 -1.44 -5.47
N LYS A 96 14.17 -0.51 -5.52
CA LYS A 96 15.34 -0.65 -6.39
C LYS A 96 16.24 -1.81 -5.96
N THR A 97 16.51 -1.92 -4.66
CA THR A 97 17.47 -2.89 -4.09
C THR A 97 16.96 -4.32 -4.22
N PHE A 98 15.69 -4.57 -3.89
CA PHE A 98 15.15 -5.93 -3.79
C PHE A 98 14.45 -6.40 -5.06
N ALA A 99 13.97 -5.50 -5.91
CA ALA A 99 13.21 -5.86 -7.12
C ALA A 99 13.75 -5.22 -8.41
N GLY A 100 14.77 -4.36 -8.35
CA GLY A 100 15.30 -3.67 -9.53
C GLY A 100 14.38 -2.57 -10.10
N ILE A 101 13.29 -2.26 -9.41
CA ILE A 101 12.24 -1.34 -9.85
C ILE A 101 12.65 0.12 -9.62
N ASP A 102 12.42 0.98 -10.62
CA ASP A 102 12.68 2.42 -10.54
C ASP A 102 11.44 3.13 -9.93
N ALA A 103 11.34 3.12 -8.60
CA ALA A 103 10.20 3.74 -7.91
C ALA A 103 10.45 5.23 -7.61
N LEU A 104 9.50 6.11 -7.95
CA LEU A 104 9.62 7.56 -7.79
C LEU A 104 8.58 8.11 -6.79
N PRO A 105 9.00 8.92 -5.80
CA PRO A 105 8.09 9.59 -4.86
C PRO A 105 7.19 10.61 -5.56
N MET A 106 5.88 10.51 -5.32
CA MET A 106 4.87 11.49 -5.75
C MET A 106 4.04 11.91 -4.53
N CYS A 107 4.61 12.81 -3.72
CA CYS A 107 3.94 13.40 -2.56
C CYS A 107 3.03 14.56 -3.01
N LEU A 108 1.72 14.37 -2.94
CA LEU A 108 0.73 15.29 -3.49
C LEU A 108 0.19 16.22 -2.40
N ARG A 109 0.26 17.53 -2.64
CA ARG A 109 -0.41 18.53 -1.81
C ARG A 109 -1.87 18.64 -2.19
N THR A 110 -2.70 17.81 -1.57
CA THR A 110 -4.15 17.86 -1.70
C THR A 110 -4.80 17.31 -0.44
N GLU A 111 -5.97 17.87 -0.10
CA GLU A 111 -6.83 17.34 0.95
C GLU A 111 -8.00 16.54 0.35
N GLY A 112 -8.29 16.73 -0.93
CA GLY A 112 -9.44 16.15 -1.61
C GLY A 112 -9.10 14.88 -2.41
N LEU A 113 -10.04 13.94 -2.33
CA LEU A 113 -9.95 12.64 -3.01
C LEU A 113 -9.95 12.79 -4.54
N TYR A 114 -10.78 13.68 -5.08
CA TYR A 114 -10.95 13.85 -6.52
C TYR A 114 -9.70 14.43 -7.20
N GLU A 115 -9.09 15.44 -6.56
CA GLU A 115 -7.85 16.05 -7.03
C GLU A 115 -6.71 15.03 -7.05
N MET A 116 -6.66 14.15 -6.04
CA MET A 116 -5.67 13.06 -6.01
C MET A 116 -5.92 12.05 -7.14
N ILE A 117 -7.17 11.61 -7.35
CA ILE A 117 -7.53 10.70 -8.46
C ILE A 117 -7.14 11.34 -9.80
N GLN A 118 -7.47 12.61 -9.99
CA GLN A 118 -7.20 13.35 -11.22
C GLN A 118 -5.68 13.46 -11.46
N ALA A 119 -4.91 13.85 -10.46
CA ALA A 119 -3.46 13.98 -10.57
C ALA A 119 -2.80 12.64 -10.97
N VAL A 120 -3.14 11.55 -10.29
CA VAL A 120 -2.57 10.23 -10.59
C VAL A 120 -3.01 9.75 -11.98
N THR A 121 -4.27 9.98 -12.36
CA THR A 121 -4.77 9.59 -13.69
C THR A 121 -4.05 10.35 -14.81
N MET A 122 -3.78 11.65 -14.63
CA MET A 122 -2.99 12.44 -15.59
C MET A 122 -1.54 11.95 -15.71
N LEU A 123 -0.97 11.40 -14.64
CA LEU A 123 0.39 10.87 -14.60
C LEU A 123 0.50 9.43 -15.13
N ALA A 124 -0.62 8.72 -15.33
CA ALA A 124 -0.65 7.32 -15.76
C ALA A 124 0.13 6.99 -17.05
N PRO A 125 0.28 7.90 -18.04
CA PRO A 125 1.15 7.65 -19.20
C PRO A 125 2.64 7.48 -18.86
N THR A 126 3.11 8.00 -17.73
CA THR A 126 4.54 7.97 -17.33
C THR A 126 4.93 6.70 -16.59
N PHE A 127 3.99 6.09 -15.85
CA PHE A 127 4.28 4.99 -14.94
C PHE A 127 3.75 3.65 -15.47
N GLY A 128 4.42 2.57 -15.09
CA GLY A 128 4.00 1.19 -15.35
C GLY A 128 3.09 0.63 -14.27
N ALA A 129 3.11 1.22 -13.07
CA ALA A 129 2.18 0.95 -11.97
C ALA A 129 2.20 2.09 -10.93
N PHE A 130 1.20 2.11 -10.06
CA PHE A 130 1.15 3.01 -8.90
C PHE A 130 1.09 2.22 -7.59
N CYS A 131 1.84 2.67 -6.59
CA CYS A 131 1.78 2.16 -5.23
C CYS A 131 1.23 3.25 -4.30
N LEU A 132 0.11 3.01 -3.63
CA LEU A 132 -0.47 3.92 -2.65
C LEU A 132 0.17 3.69 -1.28
N GLU A 133 0.68 4.76 -0.69
CA GLU A 133 1.48 4.73 0.53
C GLU A 133 0.99 5.74 1.57
N ASP A 134 0.84 5.31 2.82
CA ASP A 134 0.65 6.18 3.99
C ASP A 134 -0.54 7.16 3.84
N ILE A 135 -1.65 6.69 3.27
CA ILE A 135 -2.90 7.45 3.09
C ILE A 135 -3.92 7.00 4.13
N ALA A 136 -4.56 7.96 4.81
CA ALA A 136 -5.51 7.69 5.88
C ALA A 136 -6.75 6.89 5.41
N SER A 137 -7.15 5.91 6.24
CA SER A 137 -8.42 5.20 6.13
C SER A 137 -9.58 6.09 6.57
N PRO A 138 -10.78 6.02 5.94
CA PRO A 138 -11.17 5.10 4.86
C PRO A 138 -10.87 5.63 3.45
N ARG A 139 -10.34 6.85 3.32
CA ARG A 139 -10.12 7.52 2.03
C ARG A 139 -9.18 6.74 1.11
N CYS A 140 -8.16 6.09 1.65
CA CYS A 140 -7.24 5.24 0.89
C CYS A 140 -7.96 4.13 0.09
N PHE A 141 -9.02 3.53 0.64
CA PHE A 141 -9.80 2.51 -0.06
C PHE A 141 -10.66 3.09 -1.18
N SER A 142 -11.22 4.29 -0.97
CA SER A 142 -11.97 4.98 -2.03
C SER A 142 -11.04 5.39 -3.17
N LEU A 143 -9.84 5.90 -2.84
CA LEU A 143 -8.82 6.24 -3.84
C LEU A 143 -8.41 5.03 -4.66
N GLU A 144 -8.09 3.93 -3.99
CA GLU A 144 -7.71 2.67 -4.62
C GLU A 144 -8.79 2.18 -5.60
N ASP A 145 -10.05 2.08 -5.15
CA ASP A 145 -11.15 1.58 -5.98
C ASP A 145 -11.38 2.44 -7.23
N HIS A 146 -11.25 3.76 -7.11
CA HIS A 146 -11.37 4.66 -8.25
C HIS A 146 -10.20 4.54 -9.21
N LEU A 147 -8.96 4.52 -8.70
CA LEU A 147 -7.77 4.44 -9.53
C LEU A 147 -7.69 3.10 -10.27
N GLN A 148 -8.02 1.98 -9.63
CA GLN A 148 -8.07 0.67 -10.29
C GLN A 148 -9.03 0.62 -11.48
N ARG A 149 -10.05 1.49 -11.51
CA ARG A 149 -11.00 1.62 -12.64
C ARG A 149 -10.60 2.70 -13.64
N ALA A 150 -9.87 3.73 -13.20
CA ALA A 150 -9.56 4.91 -13.99
C ALA A 150 -8.28 4.76 -14.82
N VAL A 151 -7.31 3.94 -14.38
CA VAL A 151 -6.02 3.79 -15.08
C VAL A 151 -5.82 2.37 -15.63
N ASN A 152 -5.13 2.27 -16.77
CA ASN A 152 -4.83 1.01 -17.45
C ASN A 152 -3.51 0.37 -16.96
N VAL A 153 -3.11 0.66 -15.72
CA VAL A 153 -1.89 0.12 -15.08
C VAL A 153 -2.23 -0.37 -13.68
N PRO A 154 -1.48 -1.33 -13.11
CA PRO A 154 -1.74 -1.83 -11.77
C PRO A 154 -1.69 -0.72 -10.71
N VAL A 155 -2.61 -0.77 -9.76
CA VAL A 155 -2.65 0.09 -8.57
C VAL A 155 -2.63 -0.81 -7.34
N PHE A 156 -1.61 -0.64 -6.50
CA PHE A 156 -1.38 -1.47 -5.32
C PHE A 156 -1.37 -0.61 -4.05
N HIS A 157 -2.19 -0.94 -3.07
CA HIS A 157 -2.17 -0.28 -1.77
C HIS A 157 -1.34 -1.08 -0.76
N ASN A 158 -0.12 -0.62 -0.48
CA ASN A 158 0.84 -1.36 0.35
C ASN A 158 0.35 -1.64 1.77
N HIS A 159 -0.28 -0.67 2.43
CA HIS A 159 -0.75 -0.84 3.80
C HIS A 159 -1.92 -1.83 3.94
N ALA A 160 -2.75 -1.97 2.91
CA ALA A 160 -3.83 -2.95 2.90
C ALA A 160 -3.34 -4.30 2.34
N HIS A 161 -2.87 -4.32 1.09
CA HIS A 161 -2.52 -5.55 0.39
C HIS A 161 -1.20 -6.16 0.89
N GLY A 162 -0.17 -5.35 1.12
CA GLY A 162 1.13 -5.84 1.60
C GLY A 162 1.01 -6.52 2.97
N ALA A 163 0.32 -5.86 3.91
CA ALA A 163 0.01 -6.45 5.21
C ALA A 163 -0.84 -7.73 5.08
N ALA A 164 -1.86 -7.71 4.22
CA ALA A 164 -2.72 -8.85 4.01
C ALA A 164 -1.97 -10.09 3.48
N VAL A 165 -1.09 -9.92 2.49
CA VAL A 165 -0.29 -11.02 1.93
C VAL A 165 0.63 -11.62 2.99
N MET A 166 1.27 -10.79 3.82
CA MET A 166 2.11 -11.27 4.93
C MET A 166 1.31 -12.04 5.98
N VAL A 167 0.11 -11.56 6.33
CA VAL A 167 -0.80 -12.25 7.28
C VAL A 167 -1.25 -13.60 6.71
N LEU A 168 -1.68 -13.64 5.44
CA LEU A 168 -2.09 -14.87 4.79
C LEU A 168 -0.93 -15.88 4.71
N ALA A 169 0.28 -15.43 4.36
CA ALA A 169 1.46 -16.30 4.32
C ALA A 169 1.79 -16.86 5.71
N GLY A 170 1.76 -16.01 6.76
CA GLY A 170 1.97 -16.43 8.14
C GLY A 170 0.96 -17.49 8.59
N LEU A 171 -0.33 -17.25 8.35
CA LEU A 171 -1.40 -18.19 8.70
C LEU A 171 -1.31 -19.49 7.88
N SER A 172 -0.96 -19.40 6.59
CA SER A 172 -0.80 -20.57 5.72
C SER A 172 0.31 -21.51 6.20
N ASN A 173 1.33 -20.96 6.85
CA ASN A 173 2.40 -21.74 7.46
C ASN A 173 2.07 -22.21 8.88
N ALA A 174 1.37 -21.38 9.67
CA ALA A 174 1.10 -21.66 11.08
C ALA A 174 -0.05 -22.65 11.31
N LEU A 175 -1.15 -22.53 10.57
CA LEU A 175 -2.35 -23.35 10.78
C LEU A 175 -2.09 -24.86 10.57
N PRO A 176 -1.32 -25.30 9.55
CA PRO A 176 -0.98 -26.72 9.40
C PRO A 176 -0.23 -27.31 10.59
N LEU A 177 0.59 -26.52 11.29
CA LEU A 177 1.35 -26.97 12.47
C LEU A 177 0.45 -27.35 13.66
N VAL A 178 -0.76 -26.77 13.71
CA VAL A 178 -1.78 -27.07 14.72
C VAL A 178 -2.93 -27.91 14.16
N GLY A 179 -2.75 -28.51 12.97
CA GLY A 179 -3.73 -29.37 12.34
C GLY A 179 -5.00 -28.66 11.87
N LYS A 180 -4.91 -27.35 11.57
CA LYS A 180 -6.05 -26.54 11.12
C LYS A 180 -5.86 -26.06 9.68
N ARG A 181 -6.98 -25.80 9.02
CA ARG A 181 -7.05 -25.19 7.68
C ARG A 181 -7.68 -23.80 7.80
N LEU A 182 -7.34 -22.90 6.87
CA LEU A 182 -7.84 -21.52 6.88
C LEU A 182 -9.37 -21.44 6.89
N GLU A 183 -10.04 -22.34 6.19
CA GLU A 183 -11.50 -22.40 6.10
C GLU A 183 -12.20 -22.81 7.39
N ASP A 184 -11.50 -23.54 8.27
CA ASP A 184 -12.02 -24.06 9.54
C ASP A 184 -11.61 -23.20 10.75
N ALA A 185 -10.56 -22.38 10.58
CA ALA A 185 -9.97 -21.60 11.66
C ALA A 185 -10.82 -20.38 12.04
N ARG A 186 -11.01 -20.17 13.34
CA ARG A 186 -11.60 -18.94 13.89
C ARG A 186 -10.52 -17.89 14.13
N ILE A 187 -10.47 -16.88 13.29
CA ILE A 187 -9.40 -15.86 13.30
C ILE A 187 -9.98 -14.53 13.77
N VAL A 188 -9.33 -13.93 14.77
CA VAL A 188 -9.65 -12.59 15.28
C VAL A 188 -8.55 -11.63 14.85
N ILE A 189 -8.93 -10.53 14.20
CA ILE A 189 -8.03 -9.45 13.79
C ILE A 189 -8.25 -8.26 14.72
N GLY A 190 -7.24 -7.91 15.50
CA GLY A 190 -7.23 -6.70 16.33
C GLY A 190 -6.74 -5.51 15.53
N GLY A 191 -7.61 -4.55 15.24
CA GLY A 191 -7.32 -3.35 14.46
C GLY A 191 -8.18 -3.26 13.20
N ALA A 192 -8.94 -2.17 13.06
CA ALA A 192 -9.79 -1.88 11.89
C ALA A 192 -9.28 -0.69 11.06
N GLY A 193 -7.95 -0.56 10.94
CA GLY A 193 -7.32 0.34 9.98
C GLY A 193 -7.09 -0.34 8.63
N SER A 194 -6.37 0.33 7.71
CA SER A 194 -6.10 -0.18 6.35
C SER A 194 -5.55 -1.61 6.34
N ALA A 195 -4.60 -1.92 7.22
CA ALA A 195 -3.98 -3.24 7.33
C ALA A 195 -4.96 -4.33 7.77
N GLY A 196 -5.70 -4.10 8.86
CA GLY A 196 -6.65 -5.09 9.39
C GLY A 196 -7.83 -5.33 8.45
N LEU A 197 -8.37 -4.26 7.85
CA LEU A 197 -9.45 -4.36 6.87
C LEU A 197 -8.97 -5.04 5.57
N GLY A 198 -7.76 -4.71 5.10
CA GLY A 198 -7.13 -5.37 3.95
C GLY A 198 -6.88 -6.86 4.20
N ALA A 199 -6.34 -7.22 5.37
CA ALA A 199 -6.14 -8.59 5.78
C ALA A 199 -7.46 -9.36 5.83
N ALA A 200 -8.52 -8.77 6.40
CA ALA A 200 -9.84 -9.38 6.42
C ALA A 200 -10.39 -9.66 5.01
N ARG A 201 -10.25 -8.71 4.07
CA ARG A 201 -10.67 -8.89 2.67
C ARG A 201 -9.91 -10.05 2.00
N LEU A 202 -8.59 -10.07 2.11
CA LEU A 202 -7.78 -11.11 1.45
C LEU A 202 -8.01 -12.49 2.09
N LEU A 203 -8.04 -12.58 3.41
CA LEU A 203 -8.30 -13.85 4.10
C LEU A 203 -9.67 -14.41 3.74
N ARG A 204 -10.69 -13.54 3.60
CA ARG A 204 -12.00 -13.94 3.13
C ARG A 204 -11.95 -14.45 1.70
N ALA A 205 -11.26 -13.75 0.79
CA ALA A 205 -11.08 -14.17 -0.60
C ALA A 205 -10.30 -15.50 -0.71
N ALA A 206 -9.37 -15.75 0.21
CA ALA A 206 -8.60 -16.99 0.31
C ALA A 206 -9.37 -18.17 0.95
N GLY A 207 -10.64 -17.96 1.35
CA GLY A 207 -11.51 -19.02 1.87
C GLY A 207 -11.74 -19.01 3.38
N GLY A 208 -11.17 -18.05 4.12
CA GLY A 208 -11.41 -17.87 5.55
C GLY A 208 -12.88 -17.55 5.84
N ARG A 209 -13.53 -18.37 6.66
CA ARG A 209 -14.98 -18.27 6.92
C ARG A 209 -15.32 -17.55 8.21
N GLN A 210 -14.54 -17.80 9.27
CA GLN A 210 -14.78 -17.28 10.62
C GLN A 210 -13.78 -16.16 10.93
N LEU A 211 -14.08 -14.95 10.45
CA LEU A 211 -13.20 -13.79 10.55
C LEU A 211 -13.88 -12.68 11.36
N ILE A 212 -13.32 -12.34 12.52
CA ILE A 212 -13.85 -11.23 13.35
C ILE A 212 -12.80 -10.13 13.39
N VAL A 213 -13.16 -8.95 12.90
CA VAL A 213 -12.33 -7.74 13.04
C VAL A 213 -12.82 -6.94 14.24
N CYS A 214 -11.89 -6.52 15.09
CA CYS A 214 -12.16 -5.66 16.23
C CYS A 214 -11.47 -4.32 16.08
N ASP A 215 -12.11 -3.26 16.57
CA ASP A 215 -11.48 -1.96 16.81
C ASP A 215 -11.56 -1.59 18.29
N SER A 216 -11.26 -0.33 18.62
CA SER A 216 -11.27 0.16 19.99
C SER A 216 -12.64 0.06 20.70
N ALA A 217 -13.74 -0.08 19.97
CA ALA A 217 -15.07 -0.28 20.53
C ALA A 217 -15.59 -1.72 20.37
N GLY A 218 -14.70 -2.68 20.06
CA GLY A 218 -15.01 -4.11 20.01
C GLY A 218 -15.26 -4.63 18.59
N ALA A 219 -15.94 -5.76 18.48
CA ALA A 219 -16.17 -6.45 17.22
C ALA A 219 -17.02 -5.64 16.22
N LEU A 220 -16.60 -5.62 14.96
CA LEU A 220 -17.38 -5.10 13.85
C LEU A 220 -18.53 -6.07 13.54
N HIS A 221 -19.77 -5.56 13.54
CA HIS A 221 -20.99 -6.33 13.33
C HIS A 221 -22.05 -5.48 12.61
N LYS A 222 -23.04 -6.12 11.96
CA LYS A 222 -23.92 -5.51 10.94
C LYS A 222 -24.74 -4.33 11.46
N TYR A 223 -25.13 -4.36 12.73
CA TYR A 223 -26.02 -3.36 13.35
C TYR A 223 -25.30 -2.38 14.27
N ARG A 224 -23.96 -2.32 14.20
CA ARG A 224 -23.18 -1.38 15.00
C ARG A 224 -23.41 0.05 14.51
N ALA A 225 -23.96 0.90 15.36
CA ALA A 225 -24.32 2.28 14.99
C ALA A 225 -23.16 3.28 15.06
N SER A 226 -22.13 3.02 15.87
CA SER A 226 -21.06 3.98 16.17
C SER A 226 -19.67 3.49 15.76
N HIS A 227 -18.76 4.44 15.48
CA HIS A 227 -17.38 4.21 15.04
C HIS A 227 -17.26 3.36 13.77
N MET A 228 -18.26 3.45 12.90
CA MET A 228 -18.33 2.76 11.62
C MET A 228 -18.08 3.71 10.46
N ASP A 229 -17.38 3.21 9.45
CA ASP A 229 -17.30 3.79 8.11
C ASP A 229 -17.80 2.76 7.09
N TRP A 230 -17.81 3.13 5.82
CA TRP A 230 -18.34 2.27 4.75
C TRP A 230 -17.52 0.97 4.60
N VAL A 231 -16.20 1.01 4.81
CA VAL A 231 -15.31 -0.16 4.69
C VAL A 231 -15.54 -1.11 5.86
N LYS A 232 -15.60 -0.57 7.08
CA LYS A 232 -15.94 -1.35 8.28
C LYS A 232 -17.30 -2.02 8.14
N SER A 233 -18.28 -1.31 7.57
CA SER A 233 -19.63 -1.83 7.33
C SER A 233 -19.63 -2.96 6.31
N GLU A 234 -18.84 -2.83 5.24
CA GLU A 234 -18.64 -3.89 4.26
C GLU A 234 -18.02 -5.13 4.89
N ILE A 235 -16.94 -4.96 5.66
CA ILE A 235 -16.23 -6.04 6.36
C ILE A 235 -17.14 -6.71 7.39
N ALA A 236 -17.90 -5.95 8.18
CA ALA A 236 -18.85 -6.51 9.15
C ALA A 236 -19.87 -7.45 8.48
N ARG A 237 -20.30 -7.12 7.26
CA ARG A 237 -21.23 -7.95 6.48
C ARG A 237 -20.57 -9.20 5.90
N GLN A 238 -19.33 -9.08 5.43
CA GLN A 238 -18.63 -10.16 4.71
C GLN A 238 -17.90 -11.13 5.65
N ALA A 239 -17.18 -10.61 6.65
CA ALA A 239 -16.27 -11.37 7.50
C ALA A 239 -16.98 -11.99 8.72
N ASN A 240 -17.99 -11.31 9.28
CA ASN A 240 -18.72 -11.71 10.48
C ASN A 240 -20.21 -12.02 10.20
N PRO A 241 -20.52 -13.08 9.42
CA PRO A 241 -21.89 -13.36 9.00
C PRO A 241 -22.84 -13.70 10.16
N GLU A 242 -22.31 -14.33 11.22
CA GLU A 242 -23.02 -14.72 12.44
C GLU A 242 -23.30 -13.53 13.38
N ASN A 243 -22.85 -12.33 13.00
CA ASN A 243 -23.09 -11.09 13.74
C ASN A 243 -22.59 -11.15 15.19
N VAL A 244 -21.44 -11.78 15.39
CA VAL A 244 -20.77 -11.86 16.70
C VAL A 244 -20.42 -10.44 17.17
N SER A 245 -20.83 -10.10 18.39
CA SER A 245 -20.57 -8.80 19.02
C SER A 245 -19.89 -8.98 20.37
N GLY A 246 -19.21 -7.93 20.86
CA GLY A 246 -18.60 -7.94 22.18
C GLY A 246 -17.22 -7.27 22.19
N SER A 247 -16.57 -7.32 23.35
CA SER A 247 -15.20 -6.85 23.50
C SER A 247 -14.20 -7.77 22.78
N LEU A 248 -12.95 -7.32 22.63
CA LEU A 248 -11.87 -8.16 22.11
C LEU A 248 -11.73 -9.46 22.93
N ALA A 249 -11.80 -9.35 24.27
CA ALA A 249 -11.72 -10.50 25.17
C ALA A 249 -12.87 -11.50 24.95
N ASP A 250 -14.08 -11.01 24.67
CA ASP A 250 -15.22 -11.89 24.43
C ASP A 250 -15.08 -12.68 23.14
N VAL A 251 -14.61 -12.03 22.07
CA VAL A 251 -14.46 -12.69 20.78
C VAL A 251 -13.23 -13.58 20.69
N LEU A 252 -12.19 -13.33 21.50
CA LEU A 252 -10.99 -14.17 21.56
C LEU A 252 -11.25 -15.55 22.17
N ARG A 253 -12.27 -15.71 23.02
CA ARG A 253 -12.59 -17.00 23.63
C ARG A 253 -12.88 -18.04 22.54
N GLY A 254 -12.02 -19.06 22.43
CA GLY A 254 -12.12 -20.10 21.40
C GLY A 254 -11.68 -19.64 20.00
N ALA A 255 -10.89 -18.57 19.89
CA ALA A 255 -10.21 -18.22 18.65
C ALA A 255 -8.98 -19.13 18.46
N ASP A 256 -8.70 -19.46 17.20
CA ASP A 256 -7.56 -20.29 16.80
C ASP A 256 -6.33 -19.47 16.48
N ALA A 257 -6.53 -18.22 16.06
CA ALA A 257 -5.47 -17.27 15.82
C ALA A 257 -5.92 -15.86 16.15
N PHE A 258 -4.98 -15.07 16.66
CA PHE A 258 -5.11 -13.63 16.82
C PHE A 258 -4.08 -12.93 15.94
N VAL A 259 -4.53 -11.95 15.15
CA VAL A 259 -3.69 -11.12 14.29
C VAL A 259 -3.73 -9.69 14.81
N GLY A 260 -2.64 -9.24 15.45
CA GLY A 260 -2.52 -7.88 16.00
C GLY A 260 -2.03 -6.88 14.97
N LEU A 261 -2.91 -5.94 14.59
CA LEU A 261 -2.67 -4.82 13.67
C LEU A 261 -3.21 -3.51 14.28
N SER A 262 -3.13 -3.39 15.60
CA SER A 262 -3.64 -2.29 16.43
C SER A 262 -2.51 -1.63 17.21
N ALA A 263 -2.88 -0.73 18.14
CA ALA A 263 -1.97 -0.22 19.15
C ALA A 263 -1.30 -1.35 19.96
N ALA A 264 -0.24 -1.01 20.70
CA ALA A 264 0.40 -1.91 21.66
C ALA A 264 -0.51 -2.20 22.87
N ASP A 265 -0.20 -3.27 23.60
CA ASP A 265 -0.78 -3.63 24.92
C ASP A 265 -2.31 -3.83 24.96
N VAL A 266 -2.93 -4.12 23.82
CA VAL A 266 -4.38 -4.41 23.74
C VAL A 266 -4.71 -5.85 24.14
N LEU A 267 -3.74 -6.76 24.04
CA LEU A 267 -3.87 -8.16 24.42
C LEU A 267 -3.20 -8.38 25.78
N SER A 268 -3.86 -9.09 26.68
CA SER A 268 -3.30 -9.48 27.98
C SER A 268 -3.23 -11.00 28.10
N PRO A 269 -2.33 -11.56 28.93
CA PRO A 269 -2.24 -13.01 29.14
C PRO A 269 -3.53 -13.69 29.67
N LYS A 270 -4.50 -12.92 30.18
CA LYS A 270 -5.77 -13.43 30.71
C LYS A 270 -6.87 -13.57 29.65
N MET A 271 -6.67 -12.99 28.45
CA MET A 271 -7.60 -13.06 27.33
C MET A 271 -7.33 -14.32 26.50
#